data_AF-T0FUX2-F1
#
_entry.id   AF-T0FUX2-F1
#
_cell.length_a   1.000
_cell.length_b   1.000
_cell.length_c   1.000
_cell.angle_alpha   90.00
_cell.angle_beta   90.00
_cell.angle_gamma   90.00
#
_symmetry.space_group_name_H-M   'P 1'
#
loop_
_entity.id
_entity.type
_entity.pdbx_description
1 polymer ?
#
loop_
_entity_poly.entity_id
_entity_poly.type
_entity_poly.pdbx_seq_one_letter_code
_entity_poly.pdbx_strand_id
1 'polypeptide(L)'
;MNPIFYNYFSGPEEFLSYLKNDRFSGSGMISTPAQKEPYFSETNRRAKLECKENRLLILLEGKESSKSFLIPLSLTETNSKKKRKLEFLPDYLHFQNEEEGFSAKLQPLDRKRIHLQIDSKIGLEFSGTLTRLDGWKKWF
;
A
#
# COMPACT_ATOMS: atom_id res chain seq x y z
N MET A 1 -2.40 -18.97 -23.76
CA MET A 1 -1.29 -18.00 -23.67
C MET A 1 -1.02 -17.80 -22.19
N ASN A 2 0.13 -18.28 -21.68
CA ASN A 2 0.46 -18.17 -20.25
C ASN A 2 0.44 -16.69 -19.85
N PRO A 3 -0.23 -16.31 -18.74
CA PRO A 3 -0.06 -14.97 -18.22
C PRO A 3 1.41 -14.84 -17.84
N ILE A 4 2.14 -13.97 -18.54
CA ILE A 4 3.51 -13.63 -18.18
C ILE A 4 3.42 -13.07 -16.76
N PHE A 5 3.92 -13.83 -15.79
CA PHE A 5 4.03 -13.40 -14.40
C PHE A 5 5.04 -12.26 -14.35
N TYR A 6 4.57 -11.02 -14.49
CA TYR A 6 5.36 -9.82 -14.21
C TYR A 6 5.48 -9.70 -12.69
N ASN A 7 6.36 -10.50 -12.10
CA ASN A 7 6.68 -10.43 -10.67
C ASN A 7 7.90 -9.54 -10.38
N TYR A 8 8.50 -8.95 -11.43
CA TYR A 8 9.70 -8.13 -11.34
C TYR A 8 9.56 -6.89 -12.20
N PHE A 9 9.72 -5.73 -11.57
CA PHE A 9 9.88 -4.45 -12.26
C PHE A 9 11.36 -4.20 -12.53
N SER A 10 11.67 -3.78 -13.74
CA SER A 10 13.02 -3.40 -14.16
C SER A 10 13.54 -2.17 -13.42
N GLY A 11 12.66 -1.35 -12.86
CA GLY A 11 13.02 -0.21 -12.05
C GLY A 11 11.81 0.55 -11.49
N PRO A 12 12.07 1.62 -10.71
CA PRO A 12 11.02 2.41 -10.07
C PRO A 12 10.01 3.00 -11.05
N GLU A 13 10.46 3.41 -12.25
CA GLU A 13 9.60 4.00 -13.28
C GLU A 13 8.52 3.02 -13.76
N GLU A 14 8.87 1.74 -13.95
CA GLU A 14 7.93 0.70 -14.36
C GLU A 14 6.94 0.39 -13.24
N PHE A 15 7.40 0.35 -11.98
CA PHE A 15 6.55 0.19 -10.81
C PHE A 15 5.53 1.33 -10.67
N LEU A 16 5.99 2.58 -10.86
CA LEU A 16 5.11 3.75 -10.83
C LEU A 16 4.11 3.73 -11.98
N SER A 17 4.54 3.31 -13.18
CA SER A 17 3.63 3.12 -14.32
C SER A 17 2.58 2.05 -14.06
N TYR A 18 2.93 0.98 -13.34
CA TYR A 18 1.98 -0.08 -12.95
C TYR A 18 0.88 0.41 -11.99
N LEU A 19 1.21 1.40 -11.15
CA LEU A 19 0.26 2.02 -10.21
C LEU A 19 -0.50 3.21 -10.79
N LYS A 20 0.01 3.83 -11.85
CA LYS A 20 -0.47 5.11 -12.37
C LYS A 20 -1.93 5.01 -12.82
N ASN A 21 -2.78 5.87 -12.25
CA ASN A 21 -4.22 5.96 -12.52
C ASN A 21 -5.03 4.70 -12.16
N ASP A 22 -4.42 3.71 -11.53
CA ASP A 22 -5.11 2.51 -11.07
C ASP A 22 -5.56 2.67 -9.61
N ARG A 23 -6.71 2.04 -9.32
CA ARG A 23 -7.23 1.88 -7.97
C ARG A 23 -7.26 0.41 -7.63
N PHE A 24 -6.84 0.07 -6.42
CA PHE A 24 -6.94 -1.29 -5.91
C PHE A 24 -7.80 -1.30 -4.66
N SER A 25 -8.57 -2.36 -4.47
CA SER A 25 -9.30 -2.56 -3.23
C SER A 25 -9.35 -4.03 -2.84
N GLY A 26 -9.43 -4.30 -1.56
CA GLY A 26 -9.53 -5.64 -1.03
C GLY A 26 -9.75 -5.65 0.46
N SER A 27 -9.93 -6.85 1.00
CA SER A 27 -9.98 -7.08 2.43
C SER A 27 -8.79 -7.94 2.86
N GLY A 28 -8.33 -7.71 4.08
CA GLY A 28 -7.14 -8.38 4.63
C GLY A 28 -7.32 -8.73 6.10
N MET A 29 -6.44 -9.60 6.57
CA MET A 29 -6.35 -10.00 7.96
C MET A 29 -5.47 -9.02 8.74
N ILE A 30 -5.72 -8.89 10.03
CA ILE A 30 -4.93 -8.07 10.97
C ILE A 30 -4.31 -9.02 12.01
N SER A 31 -3.09 -8.71 12.49
CA SER A 31 -2.65 -9.26 13.77
C SER A 31 -3.03 -8.27 14.85
N THR A 32 -3.88 -8.68 15.80
CA THR A 32 -4.26 -7.88 16.97
C THR A 32 -3.03 -7.26 17.65
N PRO A 33 -2.87 -5.92 17.65
CA PRO A 33 -1.94 -5.28 18.56
C PRO A 33 -2.45 -5.42 20.00
N ALA A 34 -1.53 -5.52 20.95
CA ALA A 34 -1.80 -5.77 22.37
C ALA A 34 -2.81 -4.77 22.99
N GLN A 35 -4.06 -5.23 23.18
CA GLN A 35 -5.07 -4.89 24.22
C GLN A 35 -5.38 -3.43 24.63
N LYS A 36 -4.74 -2.37 24.12
CA LYS A 36 -4.84 -1.03 24.73
C LYS A 36 -5.44 0.11 23.91
N GLU A 37 -5.86 -0.09 22.66
CA GLU A 37 -6.54 0.98 21.89
C GLU A 37 -7.97 0.61 21.46
N PRO A 38 -8.98 1.48 21.72
CA PRO A 38 -10.41 1.19 21.52
C PRO A 38 -10.84 1.13 20.03
N TYR A 39 -9.93 1.35 19.09
CA TYR A 39 -10.24 1.48 17.66
C TYR A 39 -10.19 0.14 16.88
N PHE A 40 -9.82 -0.99 17.50
CA PHE A 40 -9.36 -2.19 16.79
C PHE A 40 -10.08 -3.51 17.14
N SER A 41 -11.40 -3.52 17.29
CA SER A 41 -12.18 -4.74 17.59
C SER A 41 -12.58 -5.59 16.37
N GLU A 42 -12.23 -5.17 15.15
CA GLU A 42 -12.79 -5.73 13.92
C GLU A 42 -11.79 -6.58 13.13
N THR A 43 -12.22 -7.80 12.77
CA THR A 43 -11.43 -8.80 12.07
C THR A 43 -11.39 -8.65 10.55
N ASN A 44 -12.30 -7.85 9.96
CA ASN A 44 -12.37 -7.62 8.51
C ASN A 44 -12.29 -6.12 8.22
N ARG A 45 -11.15 -5.65 7.71
CA ARG A 45 -10.99 -4.29 7.19
C ARG A 45 -10.85 -4.28 5.70
N ARG A 46 -11.35 -3.22 5.07
CA ARG A 46 -11.15 -2.95 3.65
C ARG A 46 -10.00 -1.98 3.51
N ALA A 47 -9.12 -2.24 2.56
CA ALA A 47 -8.11 -1.30 2.14
C ALA A 47 -8.40 -0.86 0.71
N LYS A 48 -8.21 0.44 0.46
CA LYS A 48 -8.21 1.03 -0.86
C LYS A 48 -6.85 1.68 -1.09
N LEU A 49 -6.32 1.49 -2.28
CA LEU A 49 -5.05 2.01 -2.74
C LEU A 49 -5.30 2.86 -3.98
N GLU A 50 -4.84 4.10 -3.96
CA GLU A 50 -4.94 5.02 -5.09
C GLU A 50 -3.63 5.75 -5.29
N CYS A 51 -3.11 5.74 -6.53
CA CYS A 51 -1.96 6.55 -6.90
C CYS A 51 -2.45 7.89 -7.49
N LYS A 52 -2.11 9.01 -6.85
CA LYS A 52 -2.38 10.35 -7.37
C LYS A 52 -1.09 11.12 -7.51
N GLU A 53 -0.84 11.60 -8.73
CA GLU A 53 0.37 12.36 -9.09
C GLU A 53 1.64 11.61 -8.69
N ASN A 54 2.29 12.03 -7.60
CA ASN A 54 3.52 11.48 -7.05
C ASN A 54 3.36 11.00 -5.60
N ARG A 55 2.13 10.62 -5.23
CA ARG A 55 1.78 10.12 -3.90
C ARG A 55 0.87 8.91 -4.01
N LEU A 56 1.05 8.00 -3.08
CA LEU A 56 0.21 6.83 -2.92
C LEU A 56 -0.63 7.01 -1.66
N LEU A 57 -1.95 7.04 -1.86
CA LEU A 57 -2.95 7.13 -0.80
C LEU A 57 -3.43 5.72 -0.47
N ILE A 58 -3.30 5.36 0.79
CA ILE A 58 -3.86 4.13 1.35
C ILE A 58 -4.98 4.54 2.30
N LEU A 59 -6.18 4.04 2.07
CA LEU A 59 -7.32 4.20 2.96
C LEU A 59 -7.65 2.84 3.57
N LEU A 60 -7.53 2.74 4.89
CA LEU A 60 -8.03 1.61 5.68
C LEU A 60 -9.40 1.97 6.25
N GLU A 61 -10.41 1.19 5.90
CA GLU A 61 -11.79 1.34 6.36
C GLU A 61 -12.15 0.15 7.26
N GLY A 62 -12.49 0.45 8.52
CA GLY A 62 -13.32 -0.41 9.36
C GLY A 62 -14.80 -0.04 9.22
N LYS A 63 -15.65 -0.64 10.05
CA LYS A 63 -17.09 -0.35 10.07
C LYS A 63 -17.40 1.05 10.62
N GLU A 64 -16.65 1.49 11.62
CA GLU A 64 -16.91 2.74 12.35
C GLU A 64 -15.77 3.76 12.25
N SER A 65 -14.58 3.34 11.82
CA SER A 65 -13.41 4.21 11.71
C SER A 65 -12.71 4.06 10.37
N SER A 66 -12.05 5.12 9.91
CA SER A 66 -11.17 5.08 8.75
C SER A 66 -9.86 5.79 9.06
N LYS A 67 -8.77 5.28 8.49
CA LYS A 67 -7.42 5.83 8.63
C LYS A 67 -6.81 5.95 7.24
N SER A 68 -6.17 7.07 6.97
CA SER A 68 -5.49 7.31 5.69
C SER A 68 -3.99 7.45 5.90
N PHE A 69 -3.22 6.90 4.96
CA PHE A 69 -1.78 7.03 4.91
C PHE A 69 -1.37 7.61 3.56
N LEU A 70 -0.42 8.54 3.60
CA LEU A 70 0.11 9.20 2.41
C LEU A 70 1.59 8.85 2.28
N ILE A 71 1.91 8.12 1.22
CA ILE A 71 3.27 7.70 0.90
C ILE A 71 3.78 8.58 -0.25
N PRO A 72 4.78 9.45 -0.01
CA PRO A 72 5.45 10.15 -1.10
C PRO A 72 6.20 9.14 -1.98
N LEU A 73 6.12 9.31 -3.30
CA LEU A 73 6.81 8.43 -4.27
C LEU A 73 8.13 9.05 -4.78
N SER A 74 8.46 10.28 -4.36
CA SER A 74 9.75 10.92 -4.65
C SER A 74 10.85 10.38 -3.73
N LEU A 75 11.77 9.58 -4.28
CA LEU A 75 12.94 9.06 -3.56
C LEU A 75 13.78 10.18 -2.93
N THR A 76 14.09 11.22 -3.71
CA THR A 76 14.97 12.33 -3.30
C THR A 76 14.38 13.15 -2.16
N GLU A 77 13.07 13.44 -2.20
CA GLU A 77 12.38 14.20 -1.16
C GLU A 77 12.12 13.36 0.11
N THR A 78 11.92 12.06 -0.06
CA THR A 78 11.60 11.17 1.05
C THR A 78 12.85 10.80 1.83
N ASN A 79 13.90 10.38 1.13
CA ASN A 79 15.14 9.90 1.76
C ASN A 79 16.04 11.04 2.26
N SER A 80 15.81 12.29 1.84
CA SER A 80 16.46 13.46 2.44
C SER A 80 15.95 13.76 3.85
N LYS A 81 14.76 13.25 4.23
CA LYS A 81 14.24 13.36 5.59
C LYS A 81 14.75 12.17 6.42
N LYS A 82 15.61 12.45 7.42
CA LYS A 82 16.25 11.43 8.28
C LYS A 82 15.31 10.34 8.83
N LYS A 83 14.02 10.63 9.03
CA LYS A 83 13.03 9.72 9.62
C LYS A 83 12.14 9.00 8.59
N ARG A 84 12.34 9.22 7.28
CA ARG A 84 11.54 8.60 6.22
C ARG A 84 12.44 7.88 5.24
N LYS A 85 12.05 6.68 4.85
CA LYS A 85 12.77 5.85 3.90
C LYS A 85 11.79 5.27 2.89
N LEU A 86 12.12 5.43 1.61
CA LEU A 86 11.41 4.82 0.50
C LEU A 86 12.39 3.96 -0.28
N GLU A 87 12.03 2.70 -0.46
CA GLU A 87 12.81 1.67 -1.15
C GLU A 87 11.97 1.07 -2.28
N PHE A 88 12.59 0.97 -3.45
CA PHE A 88 12.03 0.28 -4.61
C PHE A 88 12.95 -0.88 -4.94
N LEU A 89 12.45 -2.09 -4.76
CA LEU A 89 13.06 -3.31 -5.28
C LEU A 89 12.20 -3.88 -6.41
N PRO A 90 12.76 -4.77 -7.25
CA PRO A 90 12.03 -5.36 -8.37
C PRO A 90 10.72 -6.03 -7.97
N ASP A 91 10.63 -6.56 -6.75
CA ASP A 91 9.49 -7.34 -6.25
C ASP A 91 8.63 -6.57 -5.23
N TYR A 92 9.08 -5.43 -4.70
CA TYR A 92 8.27 -4.63 -3.78
C TYR A 92 8.65 -3.14 -3.71
N LEU A 93 7.68 -2.33 -3.29
CA LEU A 93 7.89 -0.99 -2.76
C LEU A 93 7.74 -1.04 -1.24
N HIS A 94 8.69 -0.46 -0.52
CA HIS A 94 8.64 -0.35 0.93
C HIS A 94 8.84 1.10 1.36
N PHE A 95 7.92 1.58 2.19
CA PHE A 95 8.00 2.89 2.81
C PHE A 95 8.01 2.74 4.32
N GLN A 96 8.90 3.46 4.98
CA GLN A 96 9.02 3.52 6.42
C GLN A 96 9.03 4.99 6.88
N ASN A 97 8.20 5.31 7.86
CA ASN A 97 8.15 6.59 8.55
C ASN A 97 8.37 6.35 10.05
N GLU A 98 9.60 6.57 10.52
CA GLU A 98 9.99 6.35 11.91
C GLU A 98 9.31 7.33 12.89
N GLU A 99 8.95 8.52 12.41
CA GLU A 99 8.30 9.55 13.24
C GLU A 99 6.90 9.10 13.70
N GLU A 100 6.10 8.66 12.73
CA GLU A 100 4.77 8.09 12.96
C GLU A 100 4.85 6.62 13.43
N GLY A 101 6.02 5.98 13.27
CA GLY A 101 6.26 4.57 13.52
C GLY A 101 5.33 3.69 12.68
N PHE A 102 5.28 3.97 11.38
CA PHE A 102 4.47 3.27 10.40
C PHE A 102 5.36 2.80 9.24
N SER A 103 5.08 1.62 8.72
CA SER A 103 5.64 1.15 7.46
C SER A 103 4.55 0.53 6.59
N ALA A 104 4.72 0.67 5.28
CA ALA A 104 3.87 0.03 4.29
C ALA A 104 4.72 -0.67 3.25
N LYS A 105 4.38 -1.92 2.98
CA LYS A 105 4.98 -2.72 1.92
C LYS A 105 3.92 -3.06 0.88
N LEU A 106 4.26 -2.80 -0.37
CA LEU A 106 3.46 -3.10 -1.54
C LEU A 106 4.21 -4.12 -2.39
N GLN A 107 3.65 -5.31 -2.53
CA GLN A 107 4.24 -6.40 -3.32
C GLN A 107 3.28 -6.78 -4.44
N PRO A 108 3.54 -6.38 -5.69
CA PRO A 108 2.73 -6.82 -6.83
C PRO A 108 2.79 -8.33 -7.00
N LEU A 109 1.62 -8.95 -7.12
CA LEU A 109 1.47 -10.40 -7.27
C LEU A 109 1.26 -10.81 -8.73
N ASP A 110 0.59 -9.93 -9.47
CA ASP A 110 0.43 -9.98 -10.92
C ASP A 110 -0.09 -8.62 -11.42
N ARG A 111 -0.47 -8.56 -12.71
CA ARG A 111 -1.00 -7.33 -13.34
C ARG A 111 -2.25 -6.75 -12.68
N LYS A 112 -3.03 -7.56 -11.94
CA LYS A 112 -4.31 -7.16 -11.35
C LYS A 112 -4.29 -7.19 -9.83
N ARG A 113 -3.27 -7.74 -9.19
CA ARG A 113 -3.27 -7.95 -7.74
C ARG A 113 -2.00 -7.43 -7.10
N ILE A 114 -2.16 -6.80 -5.95
CA ILE A 114 -1.07 -6.32 -5.11
C ILE A 114 -1.31 -6.75 -3.68
N HIS A 115 -0.30 -7.32 -3.03
CA HIS A 115 -0.32 -7.51 -1.59
C HIS A 115 0.08 -6.20 -0.91
N LEU A 116 -0.73 -5.78 0.05
CA LEU A 116 -0.48 -4.63 0.91
C LEU A 116 -0.27 -5.15 2.33
N GLN A 117 0.85 -4.76 2.92
CA GLN A 117 1.14 -4.91 4.32
C GLN A 117 1.33 -3.53 4.96
N ILE A 118 0.73 -3.33 6.13
CA ILE A 118 0.90 -2.14 6.94
C ILE A 118 1.27 -2.57 8.35
N ASP A 119 2.41 -2.08 8.80
CA ASP A 119 2.88 -2.24 10.16
C ASP A 119 2.91 -0.86 10.84
N SER A 120 2.68 -0.86 12.14
CA SER A 120 2.82 0.32 12.98
C SER A 120 3.52 -0.01 14.30
N LYS A 121 3.65 0.99 15.18
CA LYS A 121 4.26 0.84 16.52
C LYS A 121 3.68 -0.31 17.33
N ILE A 122 2.43 -0.68 17.07
CA ILE A 122 1.70 -1.69 17.81
C ILE A 122 1.71 -3.08 17.14
N GLY A 123 2.26 -3.19 15.92
CA GLY A 123 2.35 -4.44 15.15
C GLY A 123 1.72 -4.34 13.77
N LEU A 124 1.32 -5.48 13.20
CA LEU A 124 0.72 -5.58 11.87
C LEU A 124 -0.72 -5.05 11.88
N GLU A 125 -0.98 -3.86 11.33
CA GLU A 125 -2.32 -3.26 11.23
C GLU A 125 -3.14 -3.80 10.05
N PHE A 126 -2.50 -4.27 8.98
CA PHE A 126 -3.19 -4.84 7.82
C PHE A 126 -2.26 -5.73 7.00
N SER A 127 -2.76 -6.89 6.55
CA SER A 127 -2.13 -7.71 5.51
C SER A 127 -3.21 -8.31 4.62
N GLY A 128 -3.18 -7.98 3.33
CA GLY A 128 -4.23 -8.44 2.42
C GLY A 128 -3.88 -8.25 0.96
N THR A 129 -4.55 -9.03 0.11
CA THR A 129 -4.46 -8.86 -1.34
C THR A 129 -5.51 -7.87 -1.81
N LEU A 130 -5.07 -6.82 -2.49
CA LEU A 130 -5.93 -5.87 -3.17
C LEU A 130 -6.02 -6.24 -4.64
N THR A 131 -7.23 -6.16 -5.18
CA THR A 131 -7.49 -6.39 -6.60
C THR A 131 -7.71 -5.05 -7.28
N ARG A 132 -7.12 -4.91 -8.46
CA ARG A 132 -7.29 -3.77 -9.36
C ARG A 132 -8.77 -3.66 -9.72
N LEU A 133 -9.31 -2.47 -9.57
CA LEU A 133 -10.67 -2.17 -9.98
C LEU A 133 -10.68 -1.96 -11.50
N ASP A 134 -10.94 -3.03 -12.25
CA ASP A 134 -11.20 -2.98 -13.70
C ASP A 134 -12.48 -2.15 -13.94
N GLY A 135 -12.38 -0.83 -14.11
CA GLY A 135 -13.63 -0.06 -14.24
C GLY A 135 -13.63 1.46 -14.19
N TRP A 136 -12.51 2.18 -14.18
CA TRP A 136 -12.54 3.59 -14.56
C TRP A 136 -11.98 3.75 -15.97
N LYS A 137 -12.90 3.80 -16.93
CA LYS A 137 -12.66 4.39 -18.24
C LYS A 137 -11.82 5.64 -18.04
N LYS A 138 -10.69 5.69 -18.74
CA LYS A 138 -10.09 6.93 -19.21
C LYS A 138 -11.25 7.86 -19.60
N TRP A 139 -11.53 8.87 -18.80
CA TRP A 139 -12.14 10.06 -19.35
C TRP A 139 -10.99 10.85 -19.93
N PHE A 140 -11.13 11.05 -21.23
CA PHE A 140 -10.32 11.85 -22.12
C PHE A 140 -9.92 13.19 -21.50
#